data_AF-A0AAN8D3I5-F1
#
_entry.id   AF-A0AAN8D3I5-F1
#
_cell.length_a   1.000
_cell.length_b   1.000
_cell.length_c   1.000
_cell.angle_alpha   90.00
_cell.angle_beta   90.00
_cell.angle_gamma   90.00
#
_symmetry.space_group_name_H-M   'P 1'
#
loop_
_entity.id
_entity.type
_entity.pdbx_description
1 polymer ?
#
loop_
_entity_poly.entity_id
_entity_poly.type
_entity_poly.pdbx_seq_one_letter_code
_entity_poly.pdbx_strand_id
1 'polypeptide(L)'
;MLRVQNLHLLSHELLSEFERSQTEEQRQVNKMFLQDFCNSDYIISPIDKHETQLISVLNLLSISLRLVESWEFPSRSLPVGSRNLISPKLTELKTGIQLLMKANQDAAEMFADGSPLPLAPTGNYYQSSSMRRTYELLSCFKKDMHKVETYLSVVKCRLFPETNCTS
;
A
#
# COMPACT_ATOMS: atom_id res chain seq x y z
N MET A 1 -4.60 10.30 -7.90
CA MET A 1 -5.76 9.42 -7.60
C MET A 1 -5.82 8.21 -8.53
N LEU A 2 -5.93 8.40 -9.85
CA LEU A 2 -6.08 7.29 -10.81
C LEU A 2 -5.02 6.18 -10.68
N ARG A 3 -3.75 6.54 -10.40
CA ARG A 3 -2.65 5.57 -10.23
C ARG A 3 -2.89 4.57 -9.09
N VAL A 4 -3.28 5.06 -7.91
CA VAL A 4 -3.52 4.17 -6.75
C VAL A 4 -4.81 3.37 -6.93
N GLN A 5 -5.86 3.96 -7.50
CA GLN A 5 -7.09 3.26 -7.86
C GLN A 5 -6.83 2.08 -8.80
N ASN A 6 -6.08 2.32 -9.88
CA ASN A 6 -5.70 1.27 -10.82
C ASN A 6 -4.88 0.16 -10.14
N LEU A 7 -4.03 0.51 -9.19
CA LEU A 7 -3.19 -0.46 -8.48
C LEU A 7 -3.98 -1.28 -7.46
N HIS A 8 -4.93 -0.65 -6.76
CA HIS A 8 -5.86 -1.35 -5.88
C HIS A 8 -6.80 -2.28 -6.67
N LEU A 9 -7.37 -1.82 -7.79
CA LEU A 9 -8.17 -2.68 -8.67
C LEU A 9 -7.36 -3.87 -9.20
N LEU A 10 -6.13 -3.63 -9.69
CA LEU A 10 -5.24 -4.69 -10.13
C LEU A 10 -4.94 -5.69 -9.01
N SER A 11 -4.71 -5.22 -7.78
CA SER A 11 -4.46 -6.12 -6.63
C SER A 11 -5.66 -7.03 -6.34
N HIS A 12 -6.88 -6.51 -6.48
CA HIS A 12 -8.10 -7.28 -6.33
C HIS A 12 -8.25 -8.32 -7.45
N GLU A 13 -8.00 -7.93 -8.69
CA GLU A 13 -8.06 -8.81 -9.86
C GLU A 13 -7.06 -9.97 -9.73
N LEU A 14 -5.78 -9.67 -9.45
CA LEU A 14 -4.74 -10.69 -9.30
C LEU A 14 -5.04 -11.69 -8.18
N LEU A 15 -5.55 -11.21 -7.04
CA LEU A 15 -5.95 -12.10 -5.94
C LEU A 15 -7.15 -12.97 -6.36
N SER A 16 -8.14 -12.39 -7.03
CA SER A 16 -9.34 -13.10 -7.47
C SER A 16 -9.02 -14.18 -8.52
N GLU A 17 -8.16 -13.86 -9.49
CA GLU A 17 -7.67 -14.82 -10.49
C GLU A 17 -6.90 -15.96 -9.83
N PHE A 18 -6.04 -15.64 -8.88
CA PHE A 18 -5.30 -16.63 -8.12
C PHE A 18 -6.23 -17.56 -7.33
N GLU A 19 -7.23 -17.04 -6.62
CA GLU A 19 -8.23 -17.85 -5.90
C GLU A 19 -9.08 -18.73 -6.83
N ARG A 20 -9.38 -18.26 -8.05
CA ARG A 20 -10.11 -19.06 -9.06
C ARG A 20 -9.28 -20.22 -9.61
N SER A 21 -7.96 -20.07 -9.66
CA SER A 21 -7.05 -21.13 -10.12
C SER A 21 -6.87 -22.29 -9.12
N GLN A 22 -7.35 -22.13 -7.88
CA GLN A 22 -7.17 -23.09 -6.79
C GLN A 22 -8.39 -24.00 -6.59
N THR A 23 -8.15 -25.18 -6.02
CA THR A 23 -9.24 -26.05 -5.53
C THR A 23 -9.91 -25.45 -4.29
N GLU A 24 -11.12 -25.92 -3.97
CA GLU A 24 -11.85 -25.44 -2.80
C GLU A 24 -11.10 -25.76 -1.49
N GLU A 25 -10.48 -26.94 -1.36
CA GLU A 25 -9.70 -27.24 -0.15
C GLU A 25 -8.49 -26.33 -0.01
N GLN A 26 -7.79 -26.03 -1.12
CA GLN A 26 -6.64 -25.12 -1.12
C GLN A 26 -7.05 -23.70 -0.72
N ARG A 27 -8.19 -23.21 -1.21
CA ARG A 27 -8.75 -21.91 -0.81
C ARG A 27 -9.04 -21.86 0.68
N GLN A 28 -9.68 -22.89 1.23
CA GLN A 28 -10.01 -22.95 2.65
C GLN A 28 -8.76 -22.99 3.53
N VAL A 29 -7.75 -23.78 3.16
CA VAL A 29 -6.45 -23.80 3.84
C VAL A 29 -5.77 -22.43 3.80
N ASN A 30 -5.73 -21.79 2.63
CA ASN A 30 -5.11 -20.47 2.49
C ASN A 30 -5.82 -19.39 3.32
N LYS A 31 -7.15 -19.46 3.43
CA LYS A 31 -7.95 -18.55 4.29
C LYS A 31 -7.79 -18.85 5.78
N MET A 32 -7.69 -20.12 6.15
CA MET A 32 -7.56 -20.55 7.56
C MET A 32 -6.19 -20.21 8.15
N PHE A 33 -5.13 -20.26 7.33
CA PHE A 33 -3.76 -19.96 7.75
C PHE A 33 -3.25 -18.61 7.26
N LEU A 34 -4.14 -17.74 6.79
CA LEU A 34 -3.81 -16.39 6.38
C LEU A 34 -3.20 -15.69 7.60
N GLN A 35 -1.88 -15.45 7.55
CA GLN A 35 -1.22 -14.69 8.60
C GLN A 35 -1.78 -13.27 8.54
N ASP A 36 -2.23 -12.74 9.68
CA ASP A 36 -2.65 -11.34 9.80
C ASP A 36 -1.50 -10.36 9.55
N PHE A 37 -0.27 -10.89 9.52
CA PHE A 37 0.97 -10.13 9.41
C PHE A 37 1.37 -9.88 7.96
N CYS A 38 1.34 -8.62 7.56
CA CYS A 38 1.90 -8.13 6.32
C CYS A 38 3.32 -7.60 6.51
N ASN A 39 4.12 -7.63 5.44
CA ASN A 39 5.49 -7.09 5.45
C ASN A 39 5.52 -5.61 5.86
N SER A 40 4.42 -4.88 5.74
CA SER A 40 4.25 -3.47 6.04
C SER A 40 3.77 -3.19 7.46
N ASP A 41 3.44 -4.19 8.27
CA ASP A 41 2.80 -3.98 9.58
C ASP A 41 3.71 -3.27 10.61
N TYR A 42 5.01 -3.18 10.36
CA TYR A 42 5.92 -2.33 11.14
C TYR A 42 5.71 -0.82 10.88
N ILE A 43 4.99 -0.46 9.82
CA ILE A 43 4.67 0.93 9.49
C ILE A 43 3.45 1.33 10.32
N ILE A 44 3.70 2.18 11.33
CA ILE A 44 2.63 2.79 12.11
C ILE A 44 1.75 3.60 11.16
N SER A 45 0.52 3.15 11.00
CA SER A 45 -0.47 3.70 10.08
C SER A 45 -1.78 3.88 10.83
N PRO A 46 -2.58 4.91 10.56
CA PRO A 46 -3.85 5.09 11.24
C PRO A 46 -4.75 3.86 11.02
N ILE A 47 -5.35 3.38 12.10
CA ILE A 47 -6.12 2.13 12.11
C ILE A 47 -7.58 2.33 11.71
N ASP A 48 -8.08 3.56 11.81
CA ASP A 48 -9.46 3.89 11.48
C ASP A 48 -9.61 5.23 10.75
N LYS A 49 -10.85 5.50 10.34
CA LYS A 49 -11.24 6.69 9.59
C LYS A 49 -11.00 7.98 10.40
N HIS A 50 -11.30 7.96 11.70
CA HIS A 50 -11.18 9.13 12.56
C HIS A 50 -9.71 9.52 12.73
N GLU A 51 -8.83 8.56 13.02
CA GLU A 51 -7.39 8.79 13.12
C GLU A 51 -6.82 9.30 11.78
N THR A 52 -7.23 8.70 10.66
CA THR A 52 -6.82 9.15 9.33
C THR A 52 -7.21 10.62 9.07
N GLN A 53 -8.39 11.03 9.52
CA GLN A 53 -8.88 12.40 9.40
C GLN A 53 -8.15 13.42 10.31
N LEU A 54 -7.37 12.97 11.30
CA LEU A 54 -6.58 13.84 12.18
C LEU A 54 -5.12 14.01 11.75
N ILE A 55 -4.57 13.07 11.00
CA ILE A 55 -3.17 13.11 10.55
C ILE A 55 -2.98 14.20 9.49
N SER A 56 -1.87 14.94 9.52
CA SER A 56 -1.54 16.00 8.54
C SER A 56 -1.38 15.45 7.11
N VAL A 57 -1.53 16.32 6.10
CA VAL A 57 -1.33 15.94 4.68
C VAL A 57 0.06 15.35 4.44
N LEU A 58 1.11 16.00 4.94
CA LEU A 58 2.49 15.53 4.78
C LEU A 58 2.72 14.17 5.45
N ASN A 59 2.14 13.94 6.63
CA ASN A 59 2.25 12.64 7.30
C ASN A 59 1.48 11.55 6.55
N LEU A 60 0.26 11.82 6.05
CA LEU A 60 -0.47 10.86 5.21
C LEU A 60 0.29 10.51 3.92
N LEU A 61 0.91 11.50 3.28
CA LEU A 61 1.78 11.28 2.11
C LEU A 61 3.02 10.45 2.47
N SER A 62 3.67 10.75 3.60
CA SER A 62 4.84 10.00 4.10
C SER A 62 4.51 8.54 4.40
N ILE A 63 3.41 8.28 5.12
CA ILE A 63 2.94 6.91 5.41
C ILE A 63 2.62 6.19 4.09
N SER A 64 1.92 6.85 3.17
CA SER A 64 1.60 6.31 1.84
C SER A 64 2.85 5.93 1.05
N LEU A 65 3.88 6.80 1.06
CA LEU A 65 5.15 6.54 0.40
C LEU A 65 5.84 5.31 1.01
N ARG A 66 5.93 5.23 2.35
CA ARG A 66 6.54 4.10 3.05
C ARG A 66 5.84 2.77 2.74
N LEU A 67 4.51 2.77 2.68
CA LEU A 67 3.75 1.58 2.27
C LEU A 67 4.13 1.15 0.85
N VAL A 68 4.13 2.07 -0.11
CA VAL A 68 4.51 1.79 -1.51
C VAL A 68 5.96 1.29 -1.61
N GLU A 69 6.90 1.89 -0.90
CA GLU A 69 8.31 1.48 -0.89
C GLU A 69 8.52 0.10 -0.24
N SER A 70 7.73 -0.23 0.78
CA SER A 70 7.81 -1.53 1.44
C SER A 70 7.52 -2.72 0.50
N TRP A 71 6.86 -2.46 -0.65
CA TRP A 71 6.53 -3.46 -1.66
C TRP A 71 7.59 -3.66 -2.74
N GLU A 72 8.68 -2.89 -2.75
CA GLU A 72 9.73 -3.02 -3.78
C GLU A 72 10.38 -4.41 -3.77
N PHE A 73 10.65 -4.96 -2.58
CA PHE A 73 11.26 -6.27 -2.43
C PHE A 73 10.24 -7.42 -2.42
N PRO A 74 9.15 -7.38 -1.61
CA PRO A 74 8.16 -8.46 -1.57
C PRO A 74 7.51 -8.74 -2.93
N SER A 75 7.27 -7.72 -3.76
CA SER A 75 6.68 -7.91 -5.10
C SER A 75 7.55 -8.75 -6.04
N ARG A 76 8.85 -8.87 -5.78
CA ARG A 76 9.76 -9.73 -6.57
C ARG A 76 9.52 -11.21 -6.35
N SER A 77 8.90 -11.57 -5.22
CA SER A 77 8.53 -12.95 -4.88
C SER A 77 7.19 -13.38 -5.48
N LEU A 78 6.46 -12.46 -6.12
CA LEU A 78 5.24 -12.78 -6.87
C LEU A 78 5.58 -13.45 -8.20
N PRO A 79 4.64 -14.24 -8.78
CA PRO A 79 4.79 -14.78 -10.13
C PRO A 79 5.17 -13.68 -11.14
N VAL A 80 6.01 -14.04 -12.11
CA VAL A 80 6.56 -13.09 -13.09
C VAL A 80 5.48 -12.26 -13.79
N GLY A 81 4.34 -12.87 -14.14
CA GLY A 81 3.19 -12.18 -14.72
C GLY A 81 2.66 -11.05 -13.82
N SER A 82 2.34 -11.37 -12.57
CA SER A 82 1.86 -10.39 -11.58
C SER A 82 2.90 -9.31 -11.29
N ARG A 83 4.17 -9.69 -11.12
CA ARG A 83 5.28 -8.76 -10.87
C ARG A 83 5.40 -7.72 -11.99
N ASN A 84 5.39 -8.16 -13.25
CA ASN A 84 5.53 -7.26 -14.40
C ASN A 84 4.39 -6.24 -14.52
N LEU A 85 3.19 -6.57 -14.02
CA LEU A 85 2.05 -5.66 -13.98
C LEU A 85 2.13 -4.66 -12.81
N ILE A 86 2.62 -5.13 -11.64
CA ILE A 86 2.67 -4.35 -10.40
C ILE A 86 3.85 -3.36 -10.38
N SER A 87 5.06 -3.83 -10.71
CA SER A 87 6.29 -3.03 -10.56
C SER A 87 6.26 -1.65 -11.22
N PRO A 88 5.88 -1.49 -12.51
CA PRO A 88 5.85 -0.16 -13.13
C PRO A 88 4.82 0.77 -12.47
N LYS A 89 3.65 0.24 -12.09
CA LYS A 89 2.60 1.02 -11.43
C LYS A 89 3.00 1.49 -10.03
N LEU A 90 3.74 0.65 -9.28
CA LEU A 90 4.34 1.05 -8.00
C LEU A 90 5.33 2.20 -8.19
N THR A 91 6.19 2.14 -9.20
CA THR A 91 7.13 3.22 -9.51
C THR A 91 6.41 4.52 -9.85
N GLU A 92 5.39 4.47 -10.72
CA GLU A 92 4.61 5.65 -11.09
C GLU A 92 3.86 6.27 -9.90
N LEU A 93 3.33 5.43 -8.99
CA LEU A 93 2.66 5.87 -7.77
C LEU A 93 3.67 6.52 -6.80
N LYS A 94 4.82 5.87 -6.58
CA LYS A 94 5.92 6.39 -5.77
C LYS A 94 6.34 7.78 -6.24
N THR A 95 6.63 7.94 -7.53
CA THR A 95 7.00 9.24 -8.11
C THR A 95 5.89 10.27 -7.93
N GLY A 96 4.63 9.89 -8.11
CA GLY A 96 3.49 10.78 -7.90
C GLY A 96 3.37 11.29 -6.47
N ILE A 97 3.57 10.41 -5.48
CA ILE A 97 3.53 10.78 -4.05
C ILE A 97 4.71 11.71 -3.71
N GLN A 98 5.92 11.40 -4.20
CA GLN A 98 7.11 12.25 -3.97
C GLN A 98 6.95 13.67 -4.54
N LEU A 99 6.33 13.81 -5.73
CA LEU A 99 6.03 15.12 -6.30
C LEU A 99 5.01 15.90 -5.47
N LEU A 100 3.96 15.22 -4.96
CA LEU A 100 2.99 15.85 -4.05
C LEU A 100 3.66 16.29 -2.74
N MET A 101 4.54 15.47 -2.17
CA MET A 101 5.26 15.85 -0.95
C MET A 101 6.10 17.11 -1.16
N LYS A 102 6.88 17.18 -2.24
CA LYS A 102 7.69 18.38 -2.57
C LYS A 102 6.81 19.63 -2.71
N ALA A 103 5.73 19.54 -3.50
CA ALA A 103 4.82 20.66 -3.69
C ALA A 103 4.15 21.13 -2.39
N ASN A 104 3.96 20.25 -1.41
CA ASN A 104 3.40 20.58 -0.10
C ASN A 104 4.47 21.04 0.91
N GLN A 105 5.74 20.66 0.73
CA GLN A 105 6.86 21.16 1.53
C GLN A 105 7.18 22.61 1.18
N ASP A 106 7.17 22.96 -0.11
CA ASP A 106 7.37 24.35 -0.58
C ASP A 106 6.27 25.31 -0.06
N ALA A 107 5.08 24.79 0.25
CA ALA A 107 4.00 25.53 0.90
C ALA A 107 4.09 25.53 2.45
N ALA A 108 4.87 24.60 3.02
CA ALA A 108 5.01 24.38 4.46
C ALA A 108 6.30 24.96 5.07
N GLU A 109 7.21 25.55 4.27
CA GLU A 109 8.41 26.25 4.79
C GLU A 109 8.12 27.44 5.73
N MET A 110 6.85 27.73 6.04
CA MET A 110 6.48 28.64 7.11
C MET A 110 6.41 28.00 8.51
N PHE A 111 6.32 26.67 8.65
CA PHE A 111 6.20 26.04 9.98
C PHE A 111 6.86 24.65 10.10
N ALA A 112 8.01 24.67 10.78
CA ALA A 112 8.55 23.69 11.73
C ALA A 112 9.21 22.37 11.26
N ASP A 113 10.50 22.31 11.62
CA ASP A 113 11.20 21.32 12.46
C ASP A 113 11.08 19.82 12.15
N GLY A 114 12.23 19.24 11.80
CA GLY A 114 12.39 17.86 11.35
C GLY A 114 12.92 16.95 12.44
N SER A 115 12.16 15.91 12.77
CA SER A 115 12.65 14.74 13.51
C SER A 115 13.01 13.61 12.53
N PRO A 116 14.21 13.02 12.60
CA PRO A 116 14.55 11.84 11.81
C PRO A 116 14.10 10.55 12.53
N LEU A 117 13.47 9.62 11.80
CA LEU A 117 13.08 8.30 12.32
C LEU A 117 13.45 7.17 11.32
N PRO A 118 13.64 5.93 11.80
CA PRO A 118 14.71 5.05 11.31
C PRO A 118 14.32 4.13 10.16
N LEU A 119 15.34 3.69 9.42
CA LEU A 119 15.30 2.67 8.37
C LEU A 119 14.96 1.28 8.94
N ALA A 120 14.09 0.55 8.25
CA ALA A 120 13.58 -0.76 8.69
C ALA A 120 14.50 -1.93 8.29
N PRO A 121 14.55 -3.04 9.07
CA PRO A 121 15.31 -4.23 8.72
C PRO A 121 14.55 -5.15 7.76
N THR A 122 15.26 -5.75 6.82
CA THR A 122 14.77 -6.78 5.89
C THR A 122 14.54 -8.10 6.62
N GLY A 123 13.28 -8.44 6.89
CA GLY A 123 12.89 -9.71 7.49
C GLY A 123 13.04 -10.89 6.51
N ASN A 124 13.85 -11.88 6.90
CA ASN A 124 14.12 -13.08 6.11
C ASN A 124 13.04 -14.15 6.38
N TYR A 125 12.07 -14.32 5.46
CA TYR A 125 10.96 -15.28 5.66
C TYR A 125 11.20 -16.57 4.88
N TYR A 126 11.36 -17.68 5.60
CA TYR A 126 11.53 -19.04 5.07
C TYR A 126 10.24 -19.60 4.44
N GLN A 127 10.42 -20.74 3.79
CA GLN A 127 9.71 -21.31 2.65
C GLN A 127 8.36 -21.97 3.05
N SER A 128 7.25 -21.25 2.88
CA SER A 128 5.91 -21.86 2.75
C SER A 128 5.72 -22.38 1.31
N SER A 129 4.75 -23.26 1.08
CA SER A 129 4.38 -23.69 -0.28
C SER A 129 4.20 -22.46 -1.17
N SER A 130 4.78 -22.45 -2.37
CA SER A 130 4.84 -21.27 -3.24
C SER A 130 3.47 -20.61 -3.46
N MET A 131 2.40 -21.43 -3.47
CA MET A 131 1.02 -20.98 -3.53
C MET A 131 0.56 -20.21 -2.29
N ARG A 132 0.82 -20.72 -1.08
CA ARG A 132 0.43 -20.03 0.16
C ARG A 132 1.14 -18.69 0.30
N ARG A 133 2.44 -18.65 0.03
CA ARG A 133 3.20 -17.39 0.04
C ARG A 133 2.66 -16.37 -0.96
N THR A 134 2.29 -16.84 -2.15
CA THR A 134 1.70 -15.99 -3.19
C THR A 134 0.35 -15.43 -2.73
N TYR A 135 -0.48 -16.25 -2.08
CA TYR A 135 -1.75 -15.81 -1.51
C TYR A 135 -1.57 -14.72 -0.45
N GLU A 136 -0.66 -14.95 0.50
CA GLU A 136 -0.33 -14.03 1.58
C GLU A 136 0.15 -12.69 1.02
N LEU A 137 1.08 -12.72 0.06
CA LEU A 137 1.60 -11.50 -0.59
C LEU A 137 0.51 -10.76 -1.37
N LEU A 138 -0.33 -11.44 -2.15
CA LEU A 138 -1.41 -10.78 -2.89
C LEU A 138 -2.46 -10.18 -1.95
N SER A 139 -2.80 -10.87 -0.86
CA SER A 139 -3.73 -10.39 0.16
C SER A 139 -3.20 -9.15 0.88
N CYS A 140 -1.93 -9.18 1.28
CA CYS A 140 -1.26 -8.04 1.90
C CYS A 140 -1.11 -6.87 0.93
N PHE A 141 -0.79 -7.13 -0.33
CA PHE A 141 -0.68 -6.09 -1.35
C PHE A 141 -2.01 -5.38 -1.53
N LYS A 142 -3.11 -6.13 -1.61
CA LYS A 142 -4.46 -5.57 -1.68
C LYS A 142 -4.79 -4.70 -0.46
N LYS A 143 -4.53 -5.21 0.75
CA LYS A 143 -4.76 -4.49 2.01
C LYS A 143 -4.01 -3.16 2.04
N ASP A 144 -2.74 -3.15 1.67
CA ASP A 144 -1.92 -1.94 1.68
C ASP A 144 -2.33 -0.95 0.59
N MET A 145 -2.65 -1.42 -0.62
CA MET A 145 -3.10 -0.52 -1.69
C MET A 145 -4.44 0.12 -1.35
N HIS A 146 -5.33 -0.57 -0.64
CA HIS A 146 -6.55 0.02 -0.09
C HIS A 146 -6.26 1.12 0.95
N LYS A 147 -5.30 0.90 1.87
CA LYS A 147 -4.85 1.93 2.81
C LYS A 147 -4.30 3.16 2.08
N VAL A 148 -3.39 2.96 1.11
CA VAL A 148 -2.81 4.05 0.33
C VAL A 148 -3.88 4.81 -0.44
N GLU A 149 -4.86 4.11 -1.04
CA GLU A 149 -5.99 4.76 -1.71
C GLU A 149 -6.79 5.63 -0.75
N THR A 150 -7.08 5.11 0.43
CA THR A 150 -7.82 5.83 1.48
C THR A 150 -7.08 7.09 1.91
N TYR A 151 -5.79 6.98 2.21
CA TYR A 151 -4.97 8.12 2.65
C TYR A 151 -4.85 9.18 1.55
N LEU A 152 -4.60 8.78 0.30
CA LEU A 152 -4.51 9.72 -0.82
C LEU A 152 -5.86 10.34 -1.20
N SER A 153 -6.98 9.67 -0.92
CA SER A 153 -8.31 10.27 -1.05
C SER A 153 -8.50 11.42 -0.06
N VAL A 154 -8.13 11.22 1.21
CA VAL A 154 -8.18 12.27 2.23
C VAL A 154 -7.23 13.43 1.89
N VAL A 155 -6.01 13.13 1.43
CA VAL A 155 -5.08 14.16 0.96
C VAL A 155 -5.68 14.97 -0.19
N LYS A 156 -6.26 14.31 -1.20
CA LYS A 156 -6.92 14.99 -2.32
C LYS A 156 -8.03 15.93 -1.82
N CYS A 157 -8.89 15.45 -0.93
CA CYS A 157 -10.00 16.25 -0.40
C CYS A 157 -9.55 17.49 0.36
N ARG A 158 -8.43 17.39 1.10
CA ARG A 158 -7.88 18.53 1.83
C ARG A 158 -7.17 19.53 0.93
N LEU A 159 -6.47 19.06 -0.10
CA LEU A 159 -5.75 19.93 -1.04
C LEU A 159 -6.66 20.56 -2.09
N PHE A 160 -7.78 19.89 -2.41
CA PHE A 160 -8.73 20.31 -3.44
C PHE A 160 -10.18 20.23 -2.93
N PRO A 161 -10.61 21.16 -2.05
CA PRO A 161 -11.92 21.12 -1.40
C PRO A 161 -13.11 21.20 -2.38
N GLU A 162 -12.89 21.74 -3.57
CA GLU A 162 -13.92 21.84 -4.63
C GLU A 162 -14.27 20.48 -5.27
N THR A 163 -13.53 19.42 -4.95
CA THR A 163 -13.92 18.08 -5.36
C THR A 163 -14.97 17.53 -4.39
N ASN A 164 -16.10 17.02 -4.92
CA ASN A 164 -17.16 16.41 -4.10
C ASN A 164 -16.60 15.22 -3.31
N CYS A 165 -16.18 15.50 -2.08
CA CYS A 165 -15.64 14.53 -1.14
C CYS A 165 -16.77 14.08 -0.21
N THR A 166 -17.20 12.84 -0.34
CA THR A 166 -18.06 12.21 0.66
C THR A 166 -17.22 11.86 1.87
N SER A 167 -17.50 12.54 2.99
CA SER A 167 -16.82 12.40 4.28
C SER A 167 -16.78 10.96 4.77
#